data_AF-A0AAU8LUP7-F1
#
_entry.id   AF-A0AAU8LUP7-F1
#
_cell.length_a   1.000
_cell.length_b   1.000
_cell.length_c   1.000
_cell.angle_alpha   90.00
_cell.angle_beta   90.00
_cell.angle_gamma   90.00
#
_symmetry.space_group_name_H-M   'P 1'
#
loop_
_entity.id
_entity.type
_entity.pdbx_description
1 polymer ?
#
loop_
_entity_poly.entity_id
_entity_poly.type
_entity_poly.pdbx_seq_one_letter_code
_entity_poly.pdbx_strand_id
1 'polypeptide(L)'
;MPTPFTPGQLDSLSLDIDIQLRELQSSDFPYGDFKSDEEPEDLPERAPEQWQVIAKVSKEDPQTFWQRFKQAAYSDLCEEGGVLNKQWLTYRDLSSRAVLESFGAILAAMGFAGNALEILAVALAVIVMHLGCTAICMEA
;
A
#
# COMPACT_ATOMS: atom_id res chain seq x y z
N MET A 1 3.11 11.17 -14.92
CA MET A 1 2.67 12.16 -13.91
C MET A 1 3.91 12.69 -13.22
N PRO A 2 3.95 13.93 -12.70
CA PRO A 2 5.06 14.39 -11.86
C PRO A 2 5.12 13.49 -10.62
N THR A 3 6.20 12.73 -10.48
CA THR A 3 6.44 11.89 -9.32
C THR A 3 6.90 12.77 -8.16
N PRO A 4 6.25 12.70 -6.98
CA PRO A 4 6.65 13.53 -5.85
C PRO A 4 7.97 13.08 -5.22
N PHE A 5 8.47 11.92 -5.61
CA PHE A 5 9.77 11.39 -5.22
C PHE A 5 10.81 11.63 -6.31
N THR A 6 12.04 11.93 -5.88
CA THR A 6 13.22 11.93 -6.74
C THR A 6 13.68 10.49 -7.03
N PRO A 7 14.44 10.24 -8.11
CA PRO A 7 14.90 8.89 -8.45
C PRO A 7 15.69 8.21 -7.31
N GLY A 8 16.54 8.96 -6.59
CA GLY A 8 17.30 8.40 -5.47
C GLY A 8 16.45 8.07 -4.23
N GLN A 9 15.35 8.80 -4.02
CA GLN A 9 14.36 8.46 -2.99
C GLN A 9 13.59 7.20 -3.38
N LEU A 10 13.19 7.06 -4.65
CA LEU A 10 12.48 5.87 -5.12
C LEU A 10 13.29 4.59 -4.89
N ASP A 11 14.59 4.59 -5.25
CA ASP A 11 15.44 3.41 -5.04
C ASP A 11 15.59 3.07 -3.54
N SER A 12 15.73 4.09 -2.69
CA SER A 12 15.89 3.89 -1.25
C SER A 12 14.61 3.37 -0.59
N LEU A 13 13.45 3.97 -0.93
CA LEU A 13 12.15 3.59 -0.40
C LEU A 13 11.70 2.23 -0.94
N SER A 14 12.03 1.91 -2.19
CA SER A 14 11.77 0.59 -2.78
C SER A 14 12.50 -0.50 -2.00
N LEU A 15 13.76 -0.26 -1.65
CA LEU A 15 14.56 -1.20 -0.89
C LEU A 15 14.02 -1.38 0.54
N ASP A 16 13.51 -0.31 1.16
CA ASP A 16 12.88 -0.36 2.48
C ASP A 16 11.58 -1.20 2.46
N ILE A 17 10.75 -1.05 1.42
CA ILE A 17 9.56 -1.88 1.20
C ILE A 17 9.94 -3.35 1.06
N ASP A 18 10.96 -3.67 0.25
CA ASP A 18 11.37 -5.04 0.00
C ASP A 18 11.93 -5.71 1.27
N ILE A 19 12.57 -4.94 2.16
CA ILE A 19 13.03 -5.42 3.47
C ILE A 19 11.83 -5.72 4.37
N GLN A 20 10.91 -4.77 4.55
CA GLN A 20 9.74 -4.95 5.41
C GLN A 20 8.84 -6.09 4.93
N LEU A 21 8.65 -6.24 3.61
CA LEU A 21 7.91 -7.37 3.04
C LEU A 21 8.59 -8.71 3.34
N ARG A 22 9.92 -8.77 3.30
CA ARG A 22 10.67 -9.98 3.63
C ARG A 22 10.56 -10.32 5.11
N GLU A 23 10.57 -9.33 6.00
CA GLU A 23 10.38 -9.53 7.43
C GLU A 23 8.96 -10.03 7.77
N LEU A 24 7.95 -9.52 7.04
CA LEU A 24 6.57 -10.00 7.15
C LEU A 24 6.39 -11.43 6.61
N GLN A 25 7.08 -11.79 5.51
CA GLN A 25 7.09 -13.17 4.99
C GLN A 25 7.89 -14.15 5.86
N SER A 26 8.87 -13.65 6.60
CA SER A 26 9.67 -14.40 7.58
C SER A 26 8.92 -14.63 8.89
N SER A 27 7.93 -13.80 9.19
CA SER A 27 7.03 -13.98 10.33
C SER A 27 5.97 -15.00 9.92
N ASP A 28 5.72 -15.98 10.78
CA ASP A 28 4.94 -17.22 10.55
C ASP A 28 3.42 -16.96 10.36
N PHE A 29 3.02 -15.93 9.62
CA PHE A 29 1.66 -15.77 9.14
C PHE A 29 1.49 -16.64 7.89
N PRO A 30 0.62 -17.67 7.93
CA PRO A 30 0.45 -18.55 6.81
C PRO A 30 -0.16 -17.76 5.65
N TYR A 31 0.67 -17.43 4.66
CA TYR A 31 0.25 -17.22 3.27
C TYR A 31 -0.32 -18.53 2.75
N GLY A 32 -1.52 -18.88 3.16
CA GLY A 32 -2.11 -20.18 2.91
C GLY A 32 -3.61 -20.07 2.71
N ASP A 33 -4.01 -20.10 1.45
CA ASP A 33 -5.38 -20.45 1.02
C ASP A 33 -6.43 -19.37 1.37
N PHE A 34 -6.55 -18.35 0.50
CA PHE A 34 -7.77 -17.53 0.44
C PHE A 34 -8.94 -18.41 -0.01
N LYS A 35 -9.52 -19.15 0.93
CA LYS A 35 -10.89 -19.65 0.85
C LYS A 35 -11.80 -18.59 1.44
N SER A 36 -12.72 -18.12 0.61
CA SER A 36 -13.61 -16.97 0.81
C SER A 36 -14.67 -17.13 1.93
N ASP A 37 -14.36 -17.74 3.08
CA ASP A 37 -15.37 -18.05 4.10
C ASP A 37 -14.96 -17.80 5.57
N GLU A 38 -13.73 -17.36 5.87
CA GLU A 38 -13.36 -16.97 7.23
C GLU A 38 -13.42 -15.44 7.38
N GLU A 39 -14.06 -15.00 8.47
CA GLU A 39 -14.25 -13.59 8.85
C GLU A 39 -12.98 -12.79 8.58
N PRO A 40 -13.10 -11.56 8.04
CA PRO A 40 -11.94 -10.73 7.78
C PRO A 40 -11.26 -10.47 9.11
N GLU A 41 -10.17 -11.18 9.40
CA GLU A 41 -9.23 -10.74 10.43
C GLU A 41 -8.98 -9.26 10.17
N ASP A 42 -9.20 -8.46 11.21
CA ASP A 42 -9.10 -7.02 11.15
C ASP A 42 -7.79 -6.66 10.44
N LEU A 43 -7.86 -5.96 9.31
CA LEU A 43 -6.70 -5.47 8.54
C LEU A 43 -5.57 -4.91 9.43
N PRO A 44 -5.84 -4.24 10.58
CA PRO A 44 -4.86 -3.89 11.59
C PRO A 44 -3.97 -5.02 12.12
N GLU A 45 -4.47 -6.25 12.28
CA GLU A 45 -3.72 -7.38 12.85
C GLU A 45 -2.69 -7.96 11.87
N ARG A 46 -2.90 -7.78 10.57
CA ARG A 46 -2.00 -8.28 9.51
C ARG A 46 -0.78 -7.40 9.26
N ALA A 47 -0.85 -6.12 9.61
CA ALA A 47 0.24 -5.15 9.41
C ALA A 47 0.35 -4.12 10.56
N PRO A 48 0.39 -4.55 11.83
CA PRO A 48 0.17 -3.67 12.98
C PRO A 48 1.16 -2.51 13.07
N GLU A 49 2.40 -2.70 12.61
CA GLU A 49 3.42 -1.66 12.60
C GLU A 49 3.11 -0.55 11.60
N GLN A 50 2.68 -0.91 10.39
CA GLN A 50 2.32 0.04 9.34
C GLN A 50 1.06 0.83 9.73
N TRP A 51 0.09 0.17 10.37
CA TRP A 51 -1.11 0.82 10.90
C TRP A 51 -0.80 1.84 12.02
N GLN A 52 0.15 1.53 12.92
CA GLN A 52 0.63 2.48 13.93
C GLN A 52 1.35 3.68 13.31
N VAL A 53 2.16 3.43 12.29
CA VAL A 53 2.86 4.48 11.54
C VAL A 53 1.86 5.42 10.88
N ILE A 54 0.82 4.88 10.22
CA ILE A 54 -0.26 5.67 9.64
C ILE A 54 -0.89 6.56 10.72
N ALA A 55 -1.33 5.99 11.85
CA ALA A 55 -1.93 6.74 12.96
C ALA A 55 -1.08 7.94 13.40
N LYS A 56 0.23 7.70 13.54
CA LYS A 56 1.18 8.68 14.05
C LYS A 56 1.46 9.80 13.05
N VAL A 57 1.53 9.48 11.77
CA VAL A 57 1.91 10.43 10.72
C VAL A 57 0.71 11.20 10.18
N SER A 58 -0.41 10.51 9.92
CA SER A 58 -1.65 11.15 9.46
C SER A 58 -2.33 11.97 10.56
N LYS A 59 -2.07 11.64 11.83
CA LYS A 59 -2.78 12.16 13.01
C LYS A 59 -4.30 11.94 12.94
N GLU A 60 -4.74 10.97 12.16
CA GLU A 60 -6.13 10.56 12.06
C GLU A 60 -6.27 9.08 12.41
N ASP A 61 -7.51 8.66 12.66
CA ASP A 61 -7.80 7.25 12.88
C ASP A 61 -7.36 6.42 11.66
N PRO A 62 -6.56 5.35 11.84
CA PRO A 62 -6.03 4.58 10.73
C PRO A 62 -7.08 3.97 9.81
N GLN A 63 -8.24 3.55 10.33
CA GLN A 63 -9.30 2.97 9.51
C GLN A 63 -9.94 4.04 8.63
N THR A 64 -10.14 5.23 9.19
CA THR A 64 -10.62 6.40 8.45
C THR A 64 -9.65 6.80 7.35
N PHE A 65 -8.35 6.86 7.66
CA PHE A 65 -7.30 7.11 6.68
C PHE A 65 -7.32 6.06 5.57
N TRP A 66 -7.38 4.79 5.95
CA TRP A 66 -7.37 3.66 5.03
C TRP A 66 -8.56 3.71 4.06
N GLN A 67 -9.77 3.99 4.54
CA GLN A 67 -10.94 4.14 3.67
C GLN A 67 -10.77 5.27 2.65
N ARG A 68 -10.28 6.44 3.07
CA ARG A 68 -10.03 7.57 2.17
C ARG A 68 -8.94 7.24 1.15
N PHE A 69 -7.89 6.55 1.59
CA PHE A 69 -6.83 6.11 0.70
C PHE A 69 -7.34 5.09 -0.31
N LYS A 70 -8.10 4.07 0.11
CA LYS A 70 -8.75 3.11 -0.80
C LYS A 70 -9.59 3.83 -1.85
N GLN A 71 -10.41 4.79 -1.44
CA GLN A 71 -11.24 5.56 -2.37
C GLN A 71 -10.41 6.34 -3.40
N ALA A 72 -9.30 6.95 -2.98
CA ALA A 72 -8.41 7.68 -3.88
C ALA A 72 -7.59 6.75 -4.80
N ALA A 73 -7.18 5.58 -4.28
CA ALA A 73 -6.37 4.60 -4.98
C ALA A 73 -7.20 3.64 -5.87
N TYR A 74 -8.51 3.58 -5.68
CA TYR A 74 -9.41 2.66 -6.38
C TYR A 74 -9.30 2.76 -7.90
N SER A 75 -9.28 3.98 -8.43
CA SER A 75 -9.14 4.20 -9.88
C SER A 75 -7.83 3.65 -10.45
N ASP A 76 -6.75 3.65 -9.67
CA ASP A 76 -5.44 3.19 -10.14
C ASP A 76 -5.21 1.68 -9.91
N LEU A 77 -5.79 1.12 -8.85
CA LEU A 77 -5.65 -0.29 -8.46
C LEU A 77 -6.73 -1.21 -9.05
N CYS A 78 -7.96 -0.73 -9.23
CA CYS A 78 -9.12 -1.58 -9.49
C CYS A 78 -9.80 -1.35 -10.85
N GLU A 79 -9.75 -0.13 -11.41
CA GLU A 79 -10.33 0.13 -12.73
C GLU A 79 -9.43 -0.39 -13.86
N GLU A 80 -10.02 -0.88 -14.96
CA GLU A 80 -9.31 -1.42 -16.14
C GLU A 80 -8.33 -0.42 -16.80
N GLY A 81 -8.45 0.87 -16.46
CA GLY A 81 -7.55 1.94 -16.90
C GLY A 81 -6.30 2.14 -16.04
N GLY A 82 -6.34 1.69 -14.78
CA GLY A 82 -5.35 2.00 -13.74
C GLY A 82 -3.95 1.43 -14.03
N VAL A 83 -2.92 2.16 -13.61
CA VAL A 83 -1.52 1.79 -13.85
C VAL A 83 -1.18 0.52 -13.07
N LEU A 84 -1.52 0.50 -11.78
CA LEU A 84 -1.26 -0.66 -10.92
C LEU A 84 -2.20 -1.82 -11.23
N ASN A 85 -3.44 -1.55 -11.65
CA ASN A 85 -4.36 -2.59 -12.11
C ASN A 85 -3.79 -3.38 -13.31
N LYS A 86 -3.31 -2.66 -14.33
CA LYS A 86 -2.69 -3.28 -15.51
C LYS A 86 -1.46 -4.08 -15.15
N GLN A 87 -0.63 -3.56 -14.25
CA GLN A 87 0.56 -4.26 -13.80
C GLN A 87 0.20 -5.56 -13.06
N TRP A 88 -0.77 -5.51 -12.15
CA TRP A 88 -1.27 -6.67 -11.44
C TRP A 88 -1.88 -7.73 -12.38
N LEU A 89 -2.69 -7.30 -13.37
CA LEU A 89 -3.26 -8.22 -14.36
C LEU A 89 -2.19 -8.87 -15.25
N THR A 90 -1.13 -8.13 -15.59
CA THR A 90 -0.07 -8.58 -16.51
C THR A 90 0.95 -9.47 -15.83
N TYR A 91 1.41 -9.08 -14.62
CA TYR A 91 2.54 -9.71 -13.95
C TYR A 91 2.16 -10.47 -12.68
N ARG A 92 0.90 -10.32 -12.20
CA ARG A 92 0.46 -10.82 -10.88
C ARG A 92 1.35 -10.35 -9.73
N ASP A 93 2.02 -9.22 -9.95
CA ASP A 93 2.98 -8.63 -9.05
C ASP A 93 2.98 -7.11 -9.24
N LEU A 94 3.27 -6.39 -8.17
CA LEU A 94 3.39 -4.93 -8.17
C LEU A 94 4.84 -4.56 -7.92
N SER A 95 5.45 -3.80 -8.83
CA SER A 95 6.79 -3.29 -8.56
C SER A 95 6.73 -2.19 -7.49
N SER A 96 7.55 -2.30 -6.45
CA SER A 96 7.67 -1.31 -5.36
C SER A 96 7.82 0.12 -5.89
N ARG A 97 8.56 0.30 -7.00
CA ARG A 97 8.69 1.60 -7.68
C ARG A 97 7.36 2.15 -8.22
N ALA A 98 6.61 1.38 -9.00
CA ALA A 98 5.32 1.83 -9.54
C ALA A 98 4.32 2.12 -8.43
N VAL A 99 4.32 1.31 -7.37
CA VAL A 99 3.49 1.51 -6.18
C VAL A 99 3.85 2.83 -5.50
N LEU A 100 5.13 3.10 -5.27
CA LEU A 100 5.58 4.37 -4.70
C LEU A 100 5.23 5.58 -5.58
N GLU A 101 5.39 5.47 -6.90
CA GLU A 101 5.04 6.55 -7.81
C GLU A 101 3.53 6.88 -7.77
N SER A 102 2.68 5.85 -7.77
CA SER A 102 1.23 6.00 -7.65
C SER A 102 0.80 6.49 -6.27
N PHE A 103 1.25 5.82 -5.21
CA PHE A 103 0.85 6.14 -3.84
C PHE A 103 1.39 7.49 -3.40
N GLY A 104 2.60 7.85 -3.82
CA GLY A 104 3.12 9.19 -3.66
C GLY A 104 2.20 10.23 -4.29
N ALA A 105 1.75 10.03 -5.53
CA ALA A 105 0.85 10.97 -6.20
C ALA A 105 -0.50 11.07 -5.47
N ILE A 106 -1.07 9.94 -5.03
CA ILE A 106 -2.33 9.89 -4.27
C ILE A 106 -2.18 10.65 -2.94
N LEU A 107 -1.14 10.34 -2.16
CA LEU A 107 -0.89 10.98 -0.87
C LEU A 107 -0.59 12.48 -1.02
N ALA A 108 0.13 12.88 -2.07
CA ALA A 108 0.33 14.28 -2.39
C ALA A 108 -1.00 15.00 -2.69
N ALA A 109 -1.90 14.35 -3.43
CA ALA A 109 -3.26 14.86 -3.68
C ALA A 109 -4.11 14.93 -2.39
N MET A 110 -3.85 14.05 -1.42
CA MET A 110 -4.46 14.09 -0.08
C MET A 110 -3.84 15.17 0.84
N GLY A 111 -2.78 15.84 0.41
CA GLY A 111 -2.15 16.95 1.12
C GLY A 111 -0.87 16.60 1.91
N PHE A 112 -0.33 15.39 1.75
CA PHE A 112 0.92 14.99 2.39
C PHE A 112 2.15 15.43 1.57
N ALA A 113 3.23 15.81 2.25
CA ALA A 113 4.48 16.23 1.62
C ALA A 113 5.69 15.94 2.52
N GLY A 114 6.89 15.94 1.93
CA GLY A 114 8.15 15.70 2.65
C GLY A 114 8.19 14.34 3.34
N ASN A 115 8.78 14.27 4.53
CA ASN A 115 8.96 13.01 5.25
C ASN A 115 7.64 12.28 5.57
N ALA A 116 6.54 13.03 5.78
CA ALA A 116 5.24 12.41 6.02
C ALA A 116 4.74 11.64 4.79
N LEU A 117 5.00 12.16 3.59
CA LEU A 117 4.68 11.49 2.33
C LEU A 117 5.49 10.20 2.18
N GLU A 118 6.80 10.26 2.42
CA GLU A 118 7.70 9.10 2.30
C GLU A 118 7.29 7.97 3.24
N ILE A 119 7.06 8.29 4.51
CA ILE A 119 6.70 7.30 5.54
C ILE A 119 5.35 6.66 5.24
N LEU A 120 4.34 7.45 4.85
CA LEU A 120 3.02 6.92 4.51
C LEU A 120 3.07 6.08 3.22
N ALA A 121 3.86 6.48 2.22
CA ALA A 121 3.97 5.75 0.98
C ALA A 121 4.57 4.36 1.20
N VAL A 122 5.61 4.24 2.04
CA VAL A 122 6.21 2.94 2.40
C VAL A 122 5.22 2.09 3.18
N ALA A 123 4.60 2.65 4.23
CA ALA A 123 3.64 1.89 5.06
C ALA A 123 2.48 1.33 4.23
N LEU A 124 1.91 2.14 3.32
CA LEU A 124 0.82 1.71 2.44
C LEU A 124 1.31 0.72 1.37
N ALA A 125 2.48 0.94 0.79
CA ALA A 125 3.04 0.00 -0.17
C ALA A 125 3.22 -1.39 0.44
N VAL A 126 3.75 -1.47 1.66
CA VAL A 126 3.90 -2.74 2.38
C VAL A 126 2.53 -3.38 2.65
N ILE A 127 1.55 -2.63 3.16
CA ILE A 127 0.18 -3.15 3.40
C ILE A 127 -0.42 -3.72 2.11
N VAL A 128 -0.36 -2.96 1.01
CA VAL A 128 -0.97 -3.35 -0.28
C VAL A 128 -0.24 -4.53 -0.93
N MET A 129 1.09 -4.56 -0.89
CA MET A 129 1.87 -5.66 -1.44
C MET A 129 1.75 -6.93 -0.58
N HIS A 130 1.57 -6.77 0.74
CA HIS A 130 1.35 -7.90 1.64
C HIS A 130 -0.05 -8.51 1.47
N LEU A 131 -1.10 -7.68 1.44
CA LEU A 131 -2.49 -8.13 1.31
C LEU A 131 -2.91 -8.46 -0.15
N GLY A 132 -2.21 -7.89 -1.13
CA GLY A 132 -2.52 -7.97 -2.55
C GLY A 132 -3.62 -6.98 -3.00
N CYS A 133 -3.68 -6.71 -4.32
CA CYS A 133 -4.70 -5.81 -4.89
C CYS A 133 -6.14 -6.24 -4.60
N THR A 134 -6.37 -7.55 -4.43
CA THR A 134 -7.69 -8.12 -4.22
C THR A 134 -8.35 -7.64 -2.93
N ALA A 135 -7.56 -7.43 -1.86
CA ALA A 135 -8.05 -6.92 -0.59
C ALA A 135 -8.56 -5.47 -0.70
N ILE A 136 -8.03 -4.70 -1.65
CA ILE A 136 -8.42 -3.29 -1.86
C ILE A 136 -9.65 -3.20 -2.76
N CYS A 137 -9.75 -4.08 -3.75
CA CYS A 137 -10.83 -4.06 -4.73
C CYS A 137 -12.11 -4.78 -4.26
N MET A 138 -12.07 -5.59 -3.20
CA MET A 138 -13.24 -6.27 -2.65
C MET A 138 -14.13 -5.39 -1.76
N GLU A 139 -13.63 -4.25 -1.25
CA GLU A 139 -14.31 -3.41 -0.26
C GLU A 139 -14.47 -1.94 -0.71
N ALA A 140 -14.86 -1.71 -1.96
CA ALA A 140 -15.13 -0.38 -2.50
C ALA A 140 -16.64 -0.11 -2.66
#